data_AF-A0A960SKP7-F1
#
_entry.id   AF-A0A960SKP7-F1
#
_cell.length_a   1.000
_cell.length_b   1.000
_cell.length_c   1.000
_cell.angle_alpha   90.00
_cell.angle_beta   90.00
_cell.angle_gamma   90.00
#
_symmetry.space_group_name_H-M   'P 1'
#
loop_
_entity.id
_entity.type
_entity.pdbx_description
1 polymer ?
#
loop_
_entity_poly.entity_id
_entity_poly.type
_entity_poly.pdbx_seq_one_letter_code
_entity_poly.pdbx_strand_id
1 'polypeptide(L)'
;MPERAPDADLPVRHVTIEDSIEGWADAINSLLQSHYEGWLAEFNFSGVRPKGAPLITSGGKAPGHLPLKNSLIDISRILRQAAGRHLRPIEVYDAVMFIARAVLAGGIRRSATICLFSPDDEEMANAKTGNWFEAHPQRAYSNNSALIVRDRAERASFDTLFNRIRESGEPGFYFAENEEYGANPCVEIGLCPRAEVDDDALNRLRELGYHEPLKPGDAVTGWQMCNLSTINGAAVKNREDFLKACRHAALIGTLQADYTKMEYLGPVTRLLNEREALLGVSICGILDRPEILLDPETLEAGARIVKATNAIFSELLGIQAAARTTCVKPEGTASLLLGAGSGIHPHHAKRYFRRVQVNRVDPVYKHFRACNPHMT
;
A
#
# COMPACT_ATOMS: atom_id res chain seq x y z
N MET A 1 -22.32 12.16 -6.91
CA MET A 1 -23.34 11.50 -6.09
C MET A 1 -24.69 11.92 -6.61
N PRO A 2 -25.62 10.98 -6.80
CA PRO A 2 -26.98 11.33 -7.22
C PRO A 2 -27.64 12.24 -6.17
N GLU A 3 -28.70 12.93 -6.58
CA GLU A 3 -29.60 13.54 -5.60
C GLU A 3 -30.17 12.45 -4.69
N ARG A 4 -30.34 12.78 -3.41
CA ARG A 4 -30.77 11.85 -2.37
C ARG A 4 -31.86 12.51 -1.53
N ALA A 5 -32.99 11.82 -1.37
CA ALA A 5 -34.06 12.28 -0.49
C ALA A 5 -33.58 12.31 0.98
N PRO A 6 -34.26 13.06 1.87
CA PRO A 6 -34.01 12.99 3.30
C PRO A 6 -34.06 11.54 3.80
N ASP A 7 -33.19 11.17 4.75
CA ASP A 7 -33.08 9.79 5.20
C ASP A 7 -34.39 9.22 5.76
N ALA A 8 -35.28 10.07 6.29
CA ALA A 8 -36.61 9.69 6.77
C ALA A 8 -37.55 9.19 5.67
N ASP A 9 -37.27 9.56 4.41
CA ASP A 9 -38.10 9.23 3.24
C ASP A 9 -37.52 8.07 2.43
N LEU A 10 -36.36 7.53 2.83
CA LEU A 10 -35.67 6.47 2.10
C LEU A 10 -36.10 5.08 2.59
N PRO A 11 -36.19 4.08 1.70
CA PRO A 11 -36.36 2.70 2.11
C PRO A 11 -35.14 2.25 2.93
N VAL A 12 -35.40 1.62 4.08
CA VAL A 12 -34.35 1.11 4.98
C VAL A 12 -33.97 -0.31 4.58
N ARG A 13 -32.66 -0.60 4.53
CA ARG A 13 -32.13 -1.96 4.41
C ARG A 13 -31.16 -2.24 5.55
N HIS A 14 -31.39 -3.34 6.25
CA HIS A 14 -30.49 -3.81 7.31
C HIS A 14 -29.33 -4.61 6.71
N VAL A 15 -28.11 -4.22 7.05
CA VAL A 15 -26.87 -4.86 6.59
C VAL A 15 -26.22 -5.54 7.79
N THR A 16 -26.22 -6.88 7.81
CA THR A 16 -25.52 -7.65 8.84
C THR A 16 -24.06 -7.81 8.44
N ILE A 17 -23.16 -7.40 9.33
CA ILE A 17 -21.71 -7.43 9.06
C ILE A 17 -21.14 -8.77 9.53
N GLU A 18 -20.54 -9.51 8.60
CA GLU A 18 -19.83 -10.75 8.91
C GLU A 18 -18.54 -10.48 9.69
N ASP A 19 -18.13 -11.47 10.51
CA ASP A 19 -16.92 -11.39 11.35
C ASP A 19 -15.62 -11.71 10.57
N SER A 20 -15.44 -11.03 9.43
CA SER A 20 -14.34 -11.24 8.49
C SER A 20 -13.82 -9.90 7.96
N ILE A 21 -12.65 -9.90 7.31
CA ILE A 21 -12.09 -8.69 6.68
C ILE A 21 -12.96 -8.32 5.47
N GLU A 22 -13.44 -9.33 4.76
CA GLU A 22 -14.37 -9.26 3.63
C GLU A 22 -15.70 -8.63 4.07
N GLY A 23 -16.29 -9.08 5.18
CA GLY A 23 -17.53 -8.49 5.71
C GLY A 23 -17.38 -7.02 6.11
N TRP A 24 -16.20 -6.61 6.57
CA TRP A 24 -15.89 -5.19 6.81
C TRP A 24 -15.81 -4.38 5.52
N ALA A 25 -15.20 -4.94 4.48
CA ALA A 25 -15.13 -4.30 3.16
C ALA A 25 -16.51 -4.23 2.48
N ASP A 26 -17.33 -5.27 2.59
CA ASP A 26 -18.70 -5.31 2.09
C ASP A 26 -19.60 -4.29 2.79
N ALA A 27 -19.35 -3.99 4.06
CA ALA A 27 -20.05 -2.91 4.77
C ALA A 27 -19.75 -1.53 4.18
N ILE A 28 -18.49 -1.26 3.82
CA ILE A 28 -18.10 -0.02 3.13
C ILE A 28 -18.76 0.05 1.74
N ASN A 29 -18.74 -1.05 0.98
CA ASN A 29 -19.40 -1.12 -0.32
C ASN A 29 -20.91 -0.89 -0.20
N SER A 30 -21.57 -1.53 0.76
CA SER A 30 -23.00 -1.37 1.04
C SER A 30 -23.35 0.09 1.37
N LEU A 31 -22.49 0.80 2.12
CA LEU A 31 -22.68 2.22 2.38
C LEU A 31 -22.64 3.02 1.07
N LEU A 32 -21.63 2.81 0.23
CA LEU A 32 -21.51 3.52 -1.06
C LEU A 32 -22.71 3.23 -1.98
N GLN A 33 -23.10 1.97 -2.11
CA GLN A 33 -24.27 1.55 -2.88
C GLN A 33 -25.55 2.18 -2.35
N SER A 34 -25.73 2.28 -1.03
CA SER A 34 -26.92 2.92 -0.45
C SER A 34 -27.07 4.39 -0.85
N HIS A 35 -25.94 5.11 -1.01
CA HIS A 35 -25.92 6.49 -1.50
C HIS A 35 -26.11 6.60 -3.00
N TYR A 36 -25.69 5.59 -3.75
CA TYR A 36 -25.85 5.58 -5.20
C TYR A 36 -27.26 5.15 -5.64
N GLU A 37 -27.86 4.16 -4.96
CA GLU A 37 -29.15 3.57 -5.33
C GLU A 37 -30.34 4.19 -4.60
N GLY A 38 -30.10 5.05 -3.60
CA GLY A 38 -31.17 5.75 -2.88
C GLY A 38 -31.89 4.91 -1.82
N TRP A 39 -31.13 4.29 -0.91
CA TRP A 39 -31.67 3.63 0.29
C TRP A 39 -30.87 3.96 1.54
N LEU A 40 -31.44 3.73 2.72
CA LEU A 40 -30.76 3.94 4.01
C LEU A 40 -30.17 2.63 4.52
N ALA A 41 -28.85 2.57 4.65
CA ALA A 41 -28.16 1.43 5.24
C ALA A 41 -28.16 1.48 6.76
N GLU A 42 -28.73 0.45 7.39
CA GLU A 42 -28.64 0.24 8.84
C GLU A 42 -27.77 -0.96 9.17
N PHE A 43 -26.61 -0.71 9.78
CA PHE A 43 -25.61 -1.74 10.03
C PHE A 43 -25.81 -2.46 11.36
N ASN A 44 -25.91 -3.78 11.29
CA ASN A 44 -25.92 -4.68 12.44
C ASN A 44 -24.52 -5.25 12.70
N PHE A 45 -23.92 -4.84 13.83
CA PHE A 45 -22.57 -5.24 14.25
C PHE A 45 -22.54 -6.47 15.16
N SER A 46 -23.68 -7.11 15.43
CA SER A 46 -23.75 -8.26 16.38
C SER A 46 -22.88 -9.44 15.98
N GLY A 47 -22.59 -9.61 14.68
CA GLY A 47 -21.65 -10.61 14.19
C GLY A 47 -20.19 -10.31 14.50
N VAL A 48 -19.80 -9.04 14.66
CA VAL A 48 -18.39 -8.64 14.81
C VAL A 48 -17.87 -9.01 16.20
N ARG A 49 -16.75 -9.75 16.24
CA ARG A 49 -16.13 -10.20 17.49
C ARG A 49 -15.81 -9.03 18.45
N PRO A 50 -15.91 -9.24 19.77
CA PRO A 50 -15.65 -8.20 20.74
C PRO A 50 -14.17 -7.78 20.76
N LYS A 51 -13.92 -6.55 21.21
CA LYS A 51 -12.57 -6.03 21.42
C LYS A 51 -11.80 -6.95 22.37
N GLY A 52 -10.56 -7.29 22.01
CA GLY A 52 -9.71 -8.17 22.81
C GLY A 52 -9.76 -9.64 22.43
N ALA A 53 -10.74 -10.06 21.60
CA ALA A 53 -10.82 -11.42 21.08
C ALA A 53 -9.55 -11.76 20.26
N PRO A 54 -9.02 -12.99 20.34
CA PRO A 54 -7.81 -13.36 19.60
C PRO A 54 -8.08 -13.37 18.09
N LEU A 55 -7.10 -12.88 17.31
CA LEU A 55 -7.12 -12.99 15.85
C LEU A 55 -6.25 -14.18 15.43
N ILE A 56 -6.88 -15.21 14.85
CA ILE A 56 -6.21 -16.48 14.51
C ILE A 56 -5.21 -16.30 13.36
N THR A 57 -5.60 -15.61 12.30
CA THR A 57 -4.82 -15.50 11.07
C THR A 57 -3.70 -14.46 11.15
N SER A 58 -3.99 -13.28 11.69
CA SER A 58 -3.04 -12.15 11.75
C SER A 58 -2.27 -12.03 13.06
N GLY A 59 -2.63 -12.83 14.07
CA GLY A 59 -2.12 -12.68 15.43
C GLY A 59 -2.66 -11.43 16.13
N GLY A 60 -2.43 -11.32 17.44
CA GLY A 60 -2.88 -10.17 18.23
C GLY A 60 -4.36 -10.23 18.62
N LYS A 61 -4.99 -9.06 18.78
CA LYS A 61 -6.33 -8.93 19.37
C LYS A 61 -7.25 -8.05 18.55
N ALA A 62 -8.51 -8.44 18.42
CA ALA A 62 -9.51 -7.71 17.68
C ALA A 62 -9.75 -6.30 18.27
N PRO A 63 -9.95 -5.28 17.44
CA PRO A 63 -10.22 -3.93 17.91
C PRO A 63 -11.70 -3.73 18.33
N GLY A 64 -12.57 -4.69 18.04
CA GLY A 64 -14.02 -4.58 18.17
C GLY A 64 -14.66 -3.82 17.00
N HIS A 65 -15.97 -3.58 17.07
CA HIS A 65 -16.74 -2.98 15.97
C HIS A 65 -16.62 -1.45 15.84
N LEU A 66 -16.24 -0.75 16.91
CA LEU A 66 -16.25 0.71 16.96
C LEU A 66 -15.43 1.40 15.86
N PRO A 67 -14.23 0.93 15.46
CA PRO A 67 -13.46 1.55 14.37
C PRO A 67 -14.24 1.55 13.04
N LEU A 68 -14.83 0.42 12.66
CA LEU A 68 -15.65 0.32 11.45
C LEU A 68 -16.89 1.20 11.55
N LYS A 69 -17.61 1.13 12.68
CA LYS A 69 -18.80 1.95 12.92
C LYS A 69 -18.52 3.45 12.74
N ASN A 70 -17.43 3.94 13.35
CA ASN A 70 -17.06 5.35 13.25
C ASN A 70 -16.67 5.73 11.81
N SER A 71 -15.96 4.84 11.11
CA SER A 71 -15.63 5.03 9.69
C SER A 71 -16.88 5.17 8.81
N LEU A 72 -17.84 4.26 8.96
CA LEU A 72 -19.12 4.31 8.24
C LEU A 72 -19.90 5.61 8.50
N ILE A 73 -19.92 6.07 9.76
CA ILE A 73 -20.59 7.34 10.13
C ILE A 73 -19.91 8.53 9.47
N ASP A 74 -18.57 8.62 9.54
CA ASP A 74 -17.82 9.74 9.00
C ASP A 74 -17.88 9.79 7.47
N ILE A 75 -17.78 8.64 6.80
CA ILE A 75 -17.95 8.53 5.34
C ILE A 75 -19.38 8.90 4.94
N SER A 76 -20.39 8.41 5.66
CA SER A 76 -21.79 8.78 5.36
C SER A 76 -22.04 10.28 5.47
N ARG A 77 -21.34 11.00 6.36
CA ARG A 77 -21.44 12.46 6.46
C ARG A 77 -20.95 13.14 5.19
N ILE A 78 -19.79 12.70 4.67
CA ILE A 78 -19.23 13.19 3.40
C ILE A 78 -20.22 12.94 2.25
N LEU A 79 -20.72 11.71 2.13
CA LEU A 79 -21.64 11.33 1.05
C LEU A 79 -22.94 12.13 1.07
N ARG A 80 -23.53 12.36 2.25
CA ARG A 80 -24.72 13.22 2.41
C ARG A 80 -24.46 14.66 1.97
N GLN A 81 -23.32 15.24 2.35
CA GLN A 81 -22.93 16.61 1.97
C GLN A 81 -22.62 16.75 0.47
N ALA A 82 -22.38 15.65 -0.21
CA ALA A 82 -22.10 15.61 -1.64
C ALA A 82 -23.33 15.24 -2.49
N ALA A 83 -24.51 15.02 -1.91
CA ALA A 83 -25.73 14.69 -2.67
C ALA A 83 -26.00 15.74 -3.76
N GLY A 84 -26.32 15.26 -4.97
CA GLY A 84 -26.56 16.12 -6.13
C GLY A 84 -25.31 16.72 -6.81
N ARG A 85 -24.09 16.40 -6.33
CA ARG A 85 -22.84 16.87 -6.95
C ARG A 85 -21.75 15.81 -6.99
N HIS A 86 -20.69 16.07 -7.73
CA HIS A 86 -19.49 15.23 -7.68
C HIS A 86 -18.76 15.39 -6.34
N LEU A 87 -18.14 14.30 -5.87
CA LEU A 87 -17.21 14.37 -4.74
C LEU A 87 -15.97 15.13 -5.17
N ARG A 88 -15.44 15.96 -4.26
CA ARG A 88 -14.16 16.64 -4.45
C ARG A 88 -13.00 15.70 -4.12
N PRO A 89 -11.80 15.91 -4.69
CA PRO A 89 -10.62 15.09 -4.37
C PRO A 89 -10.36 14.96 -2.87
N ILE A 90 -10.46 16.06 -2.11
CA ILE A 90 -10.28 16.05 -0.65
C ILE A 90 -11.30 15.17 0.09
N GLU A 91 -12.52 15.06 -0.43
CA GLU A 91 -13.61 14.28 0.16
C GLU A 91 -13.41 12.78 -0.08
N VAL A 92 -12.95 12.42 -1.29
CA VAL A 92 -12.54 11.05 -1.61
C VAL A 92 -11.35 10.64 -0.75
N TYR A 93 -10.36 11.53 -0.65
CA TYR A 93 -9.18 11.34 0.19
C TYR A 93 -9.57 11.12 1.67
N ASP A 94 -10.39 12.00 2.26
CA ASP A 94 -10.82 11.86 3.65
C ASP A 94 -11.64 10.58 3.88
N ALA A 95 -12.50 10.17 2.93
CA ALA A 95 -13.23 8.91 3.02
C ALA A 95 -12.27 7.70 3.08
N VAL A 96 -11.26 7.64 2.21
CA VAL A 96 -10.23 6.59 2.24
C VAL A 96 -9.42 6.64 3.54
N MET A 97 -9.14 7.83 4.06
CA MET A 97 -8.43 7.99 5.33
C MET A 97 -9.24 7.52 6.54
N PHE A 98 -10.57 7.69 6.53
CA PHE A 98 -11.44 7.09 7.53
C PHE A 98 -11.44 5.57 7.46
N ILE A 99 -11.34 4.97 6.27
CA ILE A 99 -11.15 3.52 6.11
C ILE A 99 -9.79 3.11 6.68
N ALA A 100 -8.70 3.78 6.27
CA ALA A 100 -7.35 3.48 6.74
C ALA A 100 -7.21 3.56 8.27
N ARG A 101 -7.90 4.52 8.90
CA ARG A 101 -7.98 4.67 10.36
C ARG A 101 -8.70 3.51 11.04
N ALA A 102 -9.68 2.89 10.39
CA ALA A 102 -10.42 1.75 10.93
C ALA A 102 -9.63 0.44 10.86
N VAL A 103 -8.73 0.31 9.89
CA VAL A 103 -7.92 -0.89 9.68
C VAL A 103 -6.79 -0.97 10.71
N LEU A 104 -6.84 -2.03 11.53
CA LEU A 104 -5.82 -2.36 12.52
C LEU A 104 -5.37 -3.82 12.34
N ALA A 105 -4.37 -4.04 11.50
CA ALA A 105 -3.80 -5.36 11.28
C ALA A 105 -3.20 -5.90 12.60
N GLY A 106 -3.62 -7.11 12.97
CA GLY A 106 -3.30 -7.73 14.26
C GLY A 106 -3.74 -6.92 15.50
N GLY A 107 -4.63 -5.94 15.32
CA GLY A 107 -5.08 -5.02 16.38
C GLY A 107 -4.10 -3.92 16.77
N ILE A 108 -2.94 -3.84 16.13
CA ILE A 108 -1.83 -2.96 16.55
C ILE A 108 -1.25 -2.18 15.36
N ARG A 109 -1.12 -2.82 14.20
CA ARG A 109 -0.49 -2.22 13.02
C ARG A 109 -1.52 -1.43 12.22
N ARG A 110 -1.32 -0.12 12.15
CA ARG A 110 -2.15 0.80 11.37
C ARG A 110 -1.85 0.65 9.87
N SER A 111 -2.84 0.93 9.04
CA SER A 111 -2.63 1.14 7.61
C SER A 111 -1.73 2.34 7.35
N ALA A 112 -0.96 2.26 6.27
CA ALA A 112 -0.19 3.35 5.73
C ALA A 112 -0.49 3.43 4.23
N THR A 113 -0.89 4.60 3.76
CA THR A 113 -1.25 4.82 2.36
C THR A 113 -0.38 5.91 1.74
N ILE A 114 -0.40 5.98 0.42
CA ILE A 114 0.06 7.16 -0.33
C ILE A 114 -1.15 7.74 -1.06
N CYS A 115 -1.30 9.06 -1.01
CA CYS A 115 -2.27 9.78 -1.81
C CYS A 115 -1.53 10.49 -2.95
N LEU A 116 -1.85 10.12 -4.18
CA LEU A 116 -1.38 10.79 -5.39
C LEU A 116 -2.48 11.72 -5.88
N PHE A 117 -2.15 12.99 -6.10
CA PHE A 117 -3.10 14.02 -6.50
C PHE A 117 -2.54 14.92 -7.62
N SER A 118 -3.41 15.67 -8.29
CA SER A 118 -3.02 16.56 -9.38
C SER A 118 -2.11 17.70 -8.89
N PRO A 119 -1.06 18.08 -9.63
CA PRO A 119 -0.08 19.06 -9.16
C PRO A 119 -0.65 20.49 -9.01
N ASP A 120 -1.79 20.77 -9.64
CA ASP A 120 -2.53 22.03 -9.59
C ASP A 120 -3.68 22.06 -8.56
N ASP A 121 -3.91 20.96 -7.83
CA ASP A 121 -4.92 20.90 -6.78
C ASP A 121 -4.39 21.50 -5.46
N GLU A 122 -4.65 22.79 -5.29
CA GLU A 122 -4.30 23.56 -4.10
C GLU A 122 -4.98 23.05 -2.82
N GLU A 123 -6.21 22.53 -2.89
CA GLU A 123 -6.89 22.00 -1.71
C GLU A 123 -6.18 20.75 -1.19
N MET A 124 -5.75 19.88 -2.10
CA MET A 124 -4.97 18.68 -1.78
C MET A 124 -3.54 19.00 -1.35
N ALA A 125 -2.86 19.94 -2.02
CA ALA A 125 -1.51 20.37 -1.65
C ALA A 125 -1.47 20.95 -0.23
N ASN A 126 -2.56 21.58 0.22
CA ASN A 126 -2.70 22.16 1.56
C ASN A 126 -3.43 21.23 2.56
N ALA A 127 -3.73 19.98 2.19
CA ALA A 127 -4.53 19.08 3.04
C ALA A 127 -3.93 18.83 4.42
N LYS A 128 -2.59 18.95 4.55
CA LYS A 128 -1.80 18.71 5.76
C LYS A 128 -0.97 19.93 6.16
N THR A 129 -1.53 21.14 6.01
CA THR A 129 -0.95 22.39 6.52
C THR A 129 -1.74 22.94 7.72
N GLY A 130 -1.16 23.86 8.49
CA GLY A 130 -1.81 24.45 9.67
C GLY A 130 -2.14 23.44 10.77
N ASN A 131 -3.32 23.57 11.40
CA ASN A 131 -3.75 22.71 12.51
C ASN A 131 -4.50 21.44 12.06
N TRP A 132 -4.11 20.86 10.93
CA TRP A 132 -4.79 19.69 10.36
C TRP A 132 -4.77 18.48 11.29
N PHE A 133 -3.77 18.35 12.17
CA PHE A 133 -3.66 17.23 13.11
C PHE A 133 -4.85 17.16 14.09
N GLU A 134 -5.41 18.31 14.47
CA GLU A 134 -6.58 18.38 15.35
C GLU A 134 -7.89 18.44 14.56
N ALA A 135 -7.92 19.23 13.48
CA ALA A 135 -9.13 19.42 12.68
C ALA A 135 -9.47 18.21 11.79
N HIS A 136 -8.44 17.52 11.29
CA HIS A 136 -8.53 16.44 10.32
C HIS A 136 -7.56 15.28 10.65
N PRO A 137 -7.65 14.69 11.86
CA PRO A 137 -6.70 13.68 12.34
C PRO A 137 -6.62 12.41 11.49
N GLN A 138 -7.66 12.12 10.69
CA GLN A 138 -7.66 11.01 9.73
C GLN A 138 -6.57 11.17 8.65
N ARG A 139 -6.14 12.39 8.34
CA ARG A 139 -5.12 12.66 7.32
C ARG A 139 -3.71 12.19 7.71
N ALA A 140 -3.53 11.70 8.94
CA ALA A 140 -2.27 11.12 9.41
C ALA A 140 -1.99 9.72 8.84
N TYR A 141 -2.94 9.10 8.13
CA TYR A 141 -2.83 7.73 7.63
C TYR A 141 -2.28 7.64 6.19
N SER A 142 -1.91 8.77 5.59
CA SER A 142 -1.22 8.86 4.30
C SER A 142 -0.02 9.78 4.34
N ASN A 143 0.90 9.54 3.41
CA ASN A 143 1.76 10.59 2.86
C ASN A 143 1.15 11.08 1.53
N ASN A 144 1.19 12.39 1.29
CA ASN A 144 0.57 12.99 0.10
C ASN A 144 1.65 13.45 -0.88
N SER A 145 1.50 13.12 -2.16
CA SER A 145 2.43 13.50 -3.22
C SER A 145 1.69 13.96 -4.48
N ALA A 146 2.17 15.03 -5.11
CA ALA A 146 1.69 15.44 -6.42
C ALA A 146 2.20 14.47 -7.50
N LEU A 147 1.32 13.97 -8.36
CA LEU A 147 1.69 13.16 -9.53
C LEU A 147 2.08 14.09 -10.68
N ILE A 148 3.33 14.01 -11.12
CA ILE A 148 3.86 14.82 -12.22
C ILE A 148 4.13 13.89 -13.40
N VAL A 149 3.41 14.08 -14.50
CA VAL A 149 3.67 13.32 -15.72
C VAL A 149 4.95 13.84 -16.37
N ARG A 150 5.89 12.95 -16.68
CA ARG A 150 7.27 13.29 -17.06
C ARG A 150 7.37 14.20 -18.29
N ASP A 151 6.55 13.93 -19.31
CA ASP A 151 6.55 14.67 -20.57
C ASP A 151 5.93 16.07 -20.46
N ARG A 152 5.08 16.28 -19.45
CA ARG A 152 4.40 17.55 -19.12
C ARG A 152 5.01 18.24 -17.90
N ALA A 153 6.17 17.79 -17.43
CA ALA A 153 6.80 18.32 -16.23
C ALA A 153 7.33 19.74 -16.45
N GLU A 154 6.74 20.71 -15.76
CA GLU A 154 7.20 22.10 -15.76
C GLU A 154 8.03 22.41 -14.51
N ARG A 155 9.20 23.02 -14.69
CA ARG A 155 10.08 23.43 -13.58
C ARG A 155 9.37 24.36 -12.59
N ALA A 156 8.53 25.28 -13.06
CA ALA A 156 7.80 26.21 -12.20
C ALA A 156 6.82 25.49 -11.25
N SER A 157 6.11 24.48 -11.75
CA SER A 157 5.23 23.63 -10.93
C SER A 157 6.03 22.85 -9.88
N PHE A 158 7.13 22.23 -10.30
CA PHE A 158 8.04 21.53 -9.38
C PHE A 158 8.60 22.45 -8.29
N ASP A 159 9.11 23.62 -8.66
CA ASP A 159 9.72 24.57 -7.70
C ASP A 159 8.67 25.09 -6.69
N THR A 160 7.42 25.26 -7.14
CA THR A 160 6.29 25.63 -6.27
C THR A 160 6.02 24.56 -5.22
N LEU A 161 5.90 23.30 -5.63
CA LEU A 161 5.69 22.16 -4.72
C LEU A 161 6.89 21.96 -3.79
N PHE A 162 8.10 22.03 -4.33
CA PHE A 162 9.34 21.85 -3.57
C PHE A 162 9.50 22.90 -2.46
N ASN A 163 9.12 24.15 -2.71
CA ASN A 163 9.19 25.20 -1.70
C ASN A 163 8.23 24.94 -0.52
N ARG A 164 7.06 24.33 -0.75
CA ARG A 164 6.11 23.95 0.32
C ARG A 164 6.69 22.90 1.27
N ILE A 165 7.42 21.92 0.73
CA ILE A 165 8.06 20.84 1.51
C ILE A 165 8.99 21.42 2.59
N ARG A 166 9.62 22.57 2.33
CA ARG A 166 10.54 23.20 3.29
C ARG A 166 9.84 23.60 4.59
N GLU A 167 8.54 23.85 4.55
CA GLU A 167 7.75 24.29 5.70
C GLU A 167 7.11 23.13 6.46
N SER A 168 6.58 22.13 5.75
CA SER A 168 5.75 21.06 6.34
C SER A 168 6.27 19.64 6.14
N GLY A 169 7.29 19.45 5.28
CA GLY A 169 7.73 18.13 4.82
C GLY A 169 6.84 17.48 3.75
N GLU A 170 5.76 18.14 3.35
CA GLU A 170 4.76 17.66 2.36
C GLU A 170 4.25 18.82 1.46
N PRO A 171 3.62 18.55 0.30
CA PRO A 171 3.48 17.25 -0.35
C PRO A 171 4.78 16.80 -1.03
N GLY A 172 5.00 15.48 -1.14
CA GLY A 172 6.02 14.94 -2.02
C GLY A 172 5.68 15.12 -3.50
N PHE A 173 6.52 14.57 -4.39
CA PHE A 173 6.25 14.50 -5.81
C PHE A 173 6.57 13.10 -6.33
N TYR A 174 5.74 12.61 -7.26
CA TYR A 174 5.90 11.32 -7.91
C TYR A 174 5.89 11.49 -9.42
N PHE A 175 7.00 11.19 -10.08
CA PHE A 175 7.08 11.27 -11.52
C PHE A 175 6.62 9.98 -12.18
N ALA A 176 5.60 10.08 -13.02
CA ALA A 176 4.95 8.95 -13.69
C ALA A 176 4.95 9.12 -15.22
N GLU A 177 4.79 8.02 -15.95
CA GLU A 177 4.65 8.05 -17.42
C GLU A 177 3.29 8.57 -17.86
N ASN A 178 2.24 8.34 -17.06
CA ASN A 178 0.90 8.90 -17.24
C ASN A 178 0.13 8.86 -15.90
N GLU A 179 -1.09 9.38 -15.92
CA GLU A 179 -1.97 9.52 -14.75
C GLU A 179 -2.47 8.17 -14.17
N GLU A 180 -2.37 7.08 -14.92
CA GLU A 180 -2.84 5.74 -14.50
C GLU A 180 -1.79 5.00 -13.66
N TYR A 181 -0.55 5.48 -13.64
CA TYR A 181 0.50 4.92 -12.81
C TYR A 181 0.45 5.48 -11.39
N GLY A 182 0.47 4.58 -10.42
CA GLY A 182 0.70 4.89 -9.02
C GLY A 182 1.99 4.25 -8.49
N ALA A 183 2.12 4.21 -7.18
CA ALA A 183 3.20 3.50 -6.50
C ALA A 183 2.71 2.89 -5.19
N ASN A 184 3.45 1.91 -4.69
CA ASN A 184 3.26 1.47 -3.32
C ASN A 184 3.61 2.62 -2.33
N PRO A 185 3.16 2.57 -1.06
CA PRO A 185 3.33 3.70 -0.14
C PRO A 185 4.77 4.15 0.16
N CYS A 186 5.76 3.30 -0.11
CA CYS A 186 7.18 3.61 0.07
C CYS A 186 7.86 4.08 -1.24
N VAL A 187 7.12 4.12 -2.35
CA VAL A 187 7.51 4.69 -3.66
C VAL A 187 8.69 3.97 -4.34
N GLU A 188 9.04 2.77 -3.90
CA GLU A 188 10.08 1.95 -4.51
C GLU A 188 9.58 1.10 -5.70
N ILE A 189 8.27 0.86 -5.80
CA ILE A 189 7.64 0.12 -6.90
C ILE A 189 6.52 0.97 -7.51
N GLY A 190 6.66 1.26 -8.81
CA GLY A 190 5.55 1.77 -9.62
C GLY A 190 4.52 0.68 -9.89
N LEU A 191 3.25 1.04 -9.88
CA LEU A 191 2.11 0.16 -10.07
C LEU A 191 1.18 0.74 -11.14
N CYS A 192 0.60 -0.11 -11.98
CA CYS A 192 -0.41 0.24 -12.98
C CYS A 192 -1.67 -0.60 -12.73
N PRO A 193 -2.56 -0.17 -11.81
CA PRO A 193 -3.79 -0.88 -11.42
C PRO A 193 -4.92 -0.79 -12.48
N ARG A 194 -4.55 -0.62 -13.75
CA ARG A 194 -5.45 -0.51 -14.91
C ARG A 194 -4.88 -1.33 -16.07
N ALA A 195 -5.77 -1.97 -16.82
CA ALA A 195 -5.43 -2.62 -18.08
C ALA A 195 -6.43 -2.21 -19.16
N GLU A 196 -5.92 -1.92 -20.35
CA GLU A 196 -6.73 -1.98 -21.57
C GLU A 196 -6.93 -3.47 -21.92
N VAL A 197 -8.14 -3.82 -22.32
CA VAL A 197 -8.52 -5.19 -22.64
C VAL A 197 -8.18 -5.44 -24.11
N ASP A 198 -7.24 -6.33 -24.37
CA ASP A 198 -7.03 -6.95 -25.68
C ASP A 198 -7.66 -8.36 -25.72
N ASP A 199 -7.52 -9.06 -26.85
CA ASP A 199 -8.09 -10.41 -27.01
C ASP A 199 -7.53 -11.41 -25.98
N ASP A 200 -6.24 -11.32 -25.64
CA ASP A 200 -5.58 -12.20 -24.67
C ASP A 200 -6.08 -11.95 -23.25
N ALA A 201 -6.17 -10.67 -22.85
CA ALA A 201 -6.73 -10.27 -21.57
C ALA A 201 -8.20 -10.68 -21.44
N LEU A 202 -8.98 -10.53 -22.51
CA LEU A 202 -10.38 -10.96 -22.53
C LEU A 202 -10.51 -12.46 -22.33
N ASN A 203 -9.76 -13.26 -23.08
CA ASN A 203 -9.74 -14.72 -22.94
C ASN A 203 -9.33 -15.12 -21.52
N ARG A 204 -8.27 -14.51 -20.98
CA ARG A 204 -7.81 -14.77 -19.62
C ARG A 204 -8.88 -14.42 -18.57
N LEU A 205 -9.57 -13.29 -18.72
CA LEU A 205 -10.68 -12.92 -17.83
C LEU A 205 -11.82 -13.94 -17.88
N ARG A 206 -12.16 -14.49 -19.05
CA ARG A 206 -13.18 -15.55 -19.17
C ARG A 206 -12.75 -16.84 -18.47
N GLU A 207 -11.49 -17.26 -18.62
CA GLU A 207 -10.93 -18.41 -17.89
C GLU A 207 -10.99 -18.23 -16.38
N LEU A 208 -10.77 -17.00 -15.91
CA LEU A 208 -10.83 -16.64 -14.50
C LEU A 208 -12.26 -16.47 -13.97
N GLY A 209 -13.29 -16.67 -14.79
CA GLY A 209 -14.70 -16.59 -14.39
C GLY A 209 -15.29 -15.18 -14.39
N TYR A 210 -14.65 -14.22 -15.05
CA TYR A 210 -15.22 -12.88 -15.24
C TYR A 210 -16.17 -12.90 -16.43
N HIS A 211 -17.46 -12.66 -16.21
CA HIS A 211 -18.52 -12.80 -17.22
C HIS A 211 -19.23 -11.49 -17.58
N GLU A 212 -18.81 -10.35 -16.99
CA GLU A 212 -19.38 -9.06 -17.37
C GLU A 212 -19.07 -8.75 -18.85
N PRO A 213 -19.99 -8.03 -19.54
CA PRO A 213 -19.80 -7.69 -20.94
C PRO A 213 -18.58 -6.76 -21.09
N LEU A 214 -17.59 -7.22 -21.86
CA LEU A 214 -16.36 -6.53 -22.20
C LEU A 214 -16.02 -6.81 -23.67
N LYS A 215 -15.42 -5.82 -24.33
CA LYS A 215 -14.87 -5.94 -25.68
C LYS A 215 -13.42 -5.41 -25.71
N PRO A 216 -12.62 -5.80 -26.72
CA PRO A 216 -11.31 -5.21 -26.93
C PRO A 216 -11.38 -3.68 -27.02
N GLY A 217 -10.43 -2.99 -26.37
CA GLY A 217 -10.37 -1.53 -26.21
C GLY A 217 -11.13 -0.99 -24.99
N ASP A 218 -11.92 -1.81 -24.29
CA ASP A 218 -12.43 -1.44 -22.97
C ASP A 218 -11.28 -1.41 -21.95
N ALA A 219 -11.54 -0.85 -20.76
CA ALA A 219 -10.56 -0.84 -19.69
C ALA A 219 -11.14 -1.39 -18.39
N VAL A 220 -10.29 -2.12 -17.67
CA VAL A 220 -10.59 -2.70 -16.37
C VAL A 220 -9.63 -2.18 -15.31
N THR A 221 -10.10 -2.05 -14.08
CA THR A 221 -9.31 -1.60 -12.94
C THR A 221 -9.42 -2.59 -11.79
N GLY A 222 -8.34 -2.71 -11.02
CA GLY A 222 -8.25 -3.64 -9.91
C GLY A 222 -7.07 -3.31 -9.02
N TRP A 223 -6.60 -4.27 -8.24
CA TRP A 223 -5.45 -4.06 -7.37
C TRP A 223 -4.18 -4.63 -8.01
N GLN A 224 -3.07 -3.92 -7.83
CA GLN A 224 -1.75 -4.43 -8.15
C GLN A 224 -0.86 -4.37 -6.92
N MET A 225 -0.05 -5.40 -6.73
CA MET A 225 0.76 -5.57 -5.53
C MET A 225 2.25 -5.47 -5.85
N CYS A 226 3.03 -4.90 -4.92
CA CYS A 226 4.47 -5.05 -4.95
C CYS A 226 4.87 -6.45 -4.46
N ASN A 227 5.95 -7.01 -5.01
CA ASN A 227 6.55 -8.27 -4.59
C ASN A 227 8.05 -8.06 -4.40
N LEU A 228 8.51 -8.12 -3.15
CA LEU A 228 9.84 -7.67 -2.75
C LEU A 228 10.62 -8.78 -2.06
N SER A 229 11.89 -8.87 -2.42
CA SER A 229 12.93 -9.61 -1.70
C SER A 229 14.10 -8.68 -1.42
N THR A 230 14.92 -8.96 -0.40
CA THR A 230 16.04 -8.06 -0.05
C THR A 230 17.32 -8.83 0.25
N ILE A 231 18.44 -8.27 -0.20
CA ILE A 231 19.79 -8.74 0.06
C ILE A 231 20.31 -8.04 1.32
N ASN A 232 20.92 -8.78 2.23
CA ASN A 232 21.67 -8.18 3.34
C ASN A 232 23.03 -7.67 2.85
N GLY A 233 23.11 -6.38 2.52
CA GLY A 233 24.31 -5.70 2.05
C GLY A 233 25.47 -5.76 3.05
N ALA A 234 25.20 -5.68 4.35
CA ALA A 234 26.24 -5.76 5.39
C ALA A 234 26.96 -7.12 5.43
N ALA A 235 26.27 -8.18 5.00
CA ALA A 235 26.80 -9.54 4.96
C ALA A 235 27.61 -9.86 3.68
N VAL A 236 27.56 -9.00 2.66
CA VAL A 236 28.33 -9.16 1.41
C VAL A 236 29.82 -8.96 1.72
N LYS A 237 30.68 -9.87 1.25
CA LYS A 237 32.14 -9.78 1.47
C LYS A 237 32.92 -9.45 0.20
N ASN A 238 32.38 -9.78 -0.97
CA ASN A 238 32.99 -9.54 -2.27
C ASN A 238 31.91 -9.56 -3.38
N ARG A 239 32.33 -9.28 -4.62
CA ARG A 239 31.45 -9.28 -5.80
C ARG A 239 30.74 -10.61 -6.04
N GLU A 240 31.42 -11.74 -5.86
CA GLU A 240 30.83 -13.07 -6.08
C GLU A 240 29.69 -13.37 -5.09
N ASP A 241 29.90 -13.05 -3.80
CA ASP A 241 28.87 -13.17 -2.76
C ASP A 241 27.62 -12.34 -3.11
N PHE A 242 27.82 -11.12 -3.62
CA PHE A 242 26.71 -10.26 -4.05
C PHE A 242 25.94 -10.87 -5.22
N LEU A 243 26.64 -11.32 -6.27
CA LEU A 243 25.99 -11.94 -7.44
C LEU A 243 25.22 -13.22 -7.08
N LYS A 244 25.75 -14.00 -6.13
CA LYS A 244 25.05 -15.17 -5.57
C LYS A 244 23.78 -14.75 -4.81
N ALA A 245 23.85 -13.69 -4.00
CA ALA A 245 22.69 -13.16 -3.29
C ALA A 245 21.62 -12.62 -4.26
N CYS A 246 22.01 -11.94 -5.34
CA CYS A 246 21.11 -11.52 -6.42
C CYS A 246 20.33 -12.70 -7.00
N ARG A 247 21.01 -13.82 -7.31
CA ARG A 247 20.37 -15.04 -7.81
C ARG A 247 19.34 -15.59 -6.81
N HIS A 248 19.71 -15.71 -5.55
CA HIS A 248 18.80 -16.27 -4.53
C HIS A 248 17.59 -15.36 -4.26
N ALA A 249 17.80 -14.05 -4.16
CA ALA A 249 16.72 -13.10 -3.96
C ALA A 249 15.75 -13.05 -5.15
N ALA A 250 16.29 -13.16 -6.37
CA ALA A 250 15.49 -13.25 -7.59
C ALA A 250 14.66 -14.54 -7.66
N LEU A 251 15.25 -15.69 -7.29
CA LEU A 251 14.54 -16.96 -7.23
C LEU A 251 13.34 -16.89 -6.27
N ILE A 252 13.58 -16.47 -5.02
CA ILE A 252 12.51 -16.38 -4.01
C ILE A 252 11.41 -15.43 -4.49
N GLY A 253 11.78 -14.25 -4.98
CA GLY A 253 10.81 -13.29 -5.48
C GLY A 253 10.06 -13.78 -6.72
N THR A 254 10.69 -14.55 -7.61
CA THR A 254 10.02 -15.14 -8.78
C THR A 254 8.98 -16.18 -8.36
N LEU A 255 9.28 -17.01 -7.35
CA LEU A 255 8.31 -17.94 -6.77
C LEU A 255 7.11 -17.21 -6.15
N GLN A 256 7.34 -16.06 -5.51
CA GLN A 256 6.28 -15.24 -4.92
C GLN A 256 5.36 -14.59 -5.97
N ALA A 257 5.86 -14.36 -7.20
CA ALA A 257 5.08 -13.73 -8.27
C ALA A 257 3.91 -14.61 -8.76
N ASP A 258 3.95 -15.92 -8.50
CA ASP A 258 2.88 -16.87 -8.82
C ASP A 258 1.68 -16.78 -7.84
N TYR A 259 1.81 -16.07 -6.72
CA TYR A 259 0.76 -15.95 -5.70
C TYR A 259 -0.29 -14.89 -6.07
N THR A 260 -1.02 -15.13 -7.15
CA THR A 260 -1.99 -14.18 -7.75
C THR A 260 -3.45 -14.50 -7.43
N LYS A 261 -3.74 -15.66 -6.84
CA LYS A 261 -5.11 -16.04 -6.46
C LYS A 261 -5.54 -15.35 -5.15
N MET A 262 -6.32 -14.29 -5.28
CA MET A 262 -6.92 -13.54 -4.17
C MET A 262 -8.44 -13.48 -4.35
N GLU A 263 -9.17 -14.45 -3.78
CA GLU A 263 -10.59 -14.70 -4.10
C GLU A 263 -11.46 -13.44 -3.96
N TYR A 264 -11.31 -12.67 -2.87
CA TYR A 264 -12.09 -11.46 -2.64
C TYR A 264 -11.78 -10.31 -3.63
N LEU A 265 -10.55 -10.22 -4.16
CA LEU A 265 -10.15 -9.14 -5.09
C LEU A 265 -10.47 -9.46 -6.56
N GLY A 266 -10.88 -10.70 -6.83
CA GLY A 266 -11.47 -11.12 -8.09
C GLY A 266 -10.52 -11.23 -9.30
N PRO A 267 -11.09 -11.60 -10.46
CA PRO A 267 -10.33 -11.91 -11.69
C PRO A 267 -9.48 -10.76 -12.24
N VAL A 268 -9.97 -9.52 -12.19
CA VAL A 268 -9.26 -8.36 -12.75
C VAL A 268 -7.97 -8.09 -11.98
N THR A 269 -8.01 -8.16 -10.64
CA THR A 269 -6.81 -8.07 -9.80
C THR A 269 -5.82 -9.17 -10.15
N ARG A 270 -6.29 -10.41 -10.31
CA ARG A 270 -5.42 -11.52 -10.68
C ARG A 270 -4.74 -11.29 -12.03
N LEU A 271 -5.50 -10.88 -13.06
CA LEU A 271 -4.97 -10.51 -14.38
C LEU A 271 -3.87 -9.45 -14.27
N LEU A 272 -4.10 -8.36 -13.53
CA LEU A 272 -3.14 -7.26 -13.40
C LEU A 272 -1.81 -7.70 -12.75
N ASN A 273 -1.86 -8.61 -11.78
CA ASN A 273 -0.65 -9.15 -11.15
C ASN A 273 0.05 -10.18 -12.04
N GLU A 274 -0.69 -11.02 -12.78
CA GLU A 274 -0.14 -11.98 -13.75
C GLU A 274 0.50 -11.26 -14.96
N ARG A 275 -0.06 -10.13 -15.41
CA ARG A 275 0.46 -9.33 -16.53
C ARG A 275 1.88 -8.84 -16.30
N GLU A 276 2.16 -8.31 -15.10
CA GLU A 276 3.47 -7.71 -14.81
C GLU A 276 4.38 -8.61 -13.97
N ALA A 277 3.82 -9.63 -13.30
CA ALA A 277 4.53 -10.59 -12.46
C ALA A 277 5.65 -9.95 -11.63
N LEU A 278 5.33 -8.81 -11.00
CA LEU A 278 6.34 -7.86 -10.52
C LEU A 278 7.36 -8.52 -9.59
N LEU A 279 8.60 -8.05 -9.67
CA LEU A 279 9.69 -8.43 -8.78
C LEU A 279 10.51 -7.18 -8.41
N GLY A 280 10.77 -6.98 -7.13
CA GLY A 280 11.66 -5.95 -6.64
C GLY A 280 12.72 -6.54 -5.72
N VAL A 281 13.87 -6.92 -6.30
CA VAL A 281 15.05 -7.27 -5.50
C VAL A 281 15.70 -5.98 -5.00
N SER A 282 15.65 -5.78 -3.67
CA SER A 282 16.27 -4.66 -2.95
C SER A 282 17.62 -5.05 -2.34
N ILE A 283 18.40 -4.04 -1.94
CA ILE A 283 19.64 -4.20 -1.18
C ILE A 283 19.49 -3.39 0.11
N CYS A 284 19.40 -4.08 1.25
CA CYS A 284 19.38 -3.47 2.57
C CYS A 284 20.82 -3.25 3.05
N GLY A 285 21.22 -2.00 3.27
CA GLY A 285 22.55 -1.68 3.79
C GLY A 285 23.60 -1.51 2.69
N ILE A 286 23.27 -0.78 1.64
CA ILE A 286 24.21 -0.48 0.53
C ILE A 286 25.48 0.20 1.09
N LEU A 287 25.32 1.13 2.03
CA LEU A 287 26.45 1.86 2.62
C LEU A 287 27.20 1.09 3.73
N ASP A 288 26.84 -0.16 4.01
CA ASP A 288 27.65 -1.04 4.87
C ASP A 288 28.85 -1.64 4.12
N ARG A 289 28.78 -1.71 2.78
CA ARG A 289 29.83 -2.20 1.87
C ARG A 289 29.96 -1.30 0.62
N PRO A 290 30.19 0.01 0.78
CA PRO A 290 30.17 0.95 -0.35
C PRO A 290 31.17 0.61 -1.45
N GLU A 291 32.31 0.00 -1.11
CA GLU A 291 33.33 -0.43 -2.05
C GLU A 291 32.88 -1.55 -3.01
N ILE A 292 31.81 -2.28 -2.67
CA ILE A 292 31.20 -3.32 -3.51
C ILE A 292 29.85 -2.85 -4.06
N LEU A 293 29.03 -2.24 -3.20
CA LEU A 293 27.62 -1.95 -3.47
C LEU A 293 27.38 -0.54 -4.02
N LEU A 294 28.42 0.26 -4.21
CA LEU A 294 28.39 1.47 -5.05
C LEU A 294 29.22 1.33 -6.33
N ASP A 295 29.83 0.17 -6.58
CA ASP A 295 30.55 -0.13 -7.82
C ASP A 295 29.54 -0.38 -8.97
N PRO A 296 29.51 0.47 -10.01
CA PRO A 296 28.53 0.34 -11.10
C PRO A 296 28.61 -1.00 -11.82
N GLU A 297 29.81 -1.53 -12.08
CA GLU A 297 29.96 -2.81 -12.78
C GLU A 297 29.41 -3.99 -11.98
N THR A 298 29.60 -3.96 -10.66
CA THR A 298 29.06 -4.95 -9.73
C THR A 298 27.53 -4.88 -9.70
N LEU A 299 26.95 -3.68 -9.57
CA LEU A 299 25.50 -3.49 -9.56
C LEU A 299 24.84 -3.89 -10.89
N GLU A 300 25.43 -3.51 -12.02
CA GLU A 300 24.96 -3.90 -13.37
C GLU A 300 25.03 -5.41 -13.59
N ALA A 301 26.10 -6.07 -13.13
CA ALA A 301 26.20 -7.52 -13.15
C ALA A 301 25.12 -8.17 -12.27
N GLY A 302 24.87 -7.62 -11.07
CA GLY A 302 23.80 -8.07 -10.18
C GLY A 302 22.42 -7.97 -10.83
N ALA A 303 22.09 -6.83 -11.42
CA ALA A 303 20.82 -6.62 -12.13
C ALA A 303 20.64 -7.60 -13.30
N ARG A 304 21.70 -7.87 -14.06
CA ARG A 304 21.68 -8.90 -15.13
C ARG A 304 21.42 -10.30 -14.58
N ILE A 305 22.05 -10.67 -13.45
CA ILE A 305 21.80 -11.95 -12.78
C ILE A 305 20.36 -12.06 -12.29
N VAL A 306 19.80 -10.99 -11.71
CA VAL A 306 18.38 -10.98 -11.29
C VAL A 306 17.46 -11.23 -12.49
N LYS A 307 17.64 -10.49 -13.59
CA LYS A 307 16.83 -10.64 -14.81
C LYS A 307 16.94 -12.05 -15.40
N ALA A 308 18.16 -12.58 -15.53
CA ALA A 308 18.38 -13.92 -16.07
C ALA A 308 17.75 -15.01 -15.17
N THR A 309 17.89 -14.87 -13.85
CA THR A 309 17.28 -15.80 -12.90
C THR A 309 15.75 -15.76 -13.00
N ASN A 310 15.17 -14.56 -13.00
CA ASN A 310 13.71 -14.42 -13.14
C ASN A 310 13.20 -15.03 -14.45
N ALA A 311 13.88 -14.80 -15.59
CA ALA A 311 13.47 -15.39 -16.87
C ALA A 311 13.44 -16.93 -16.82
N ILE A 312 14.53 -17.55 -16.33
CA ILE A 312 14.63 -19.01 -16.23
C ILE A 312 13.52 -19.58 -15.34
N PHE A 313 13.33 -19.02 -14.15
CA PHE A 313 12.37 -19.57 -13.20
C PHE A 313 10.91 -19.22 -13.54
N SER A 314 10.65 -18.09 -14.20
CA SER A 314 9.30 -17.76 -14.69
C SER A 314 8.86 -18.74 -15.77
N GLU A 315 9.76 -19.11 -16.69
CA GLU A 315 9.52 -20.15 -17.69
C GLU A 315 9.22 -21.50 -17.05
N LEU A 316 10.01 -21.92 -16.04
CA LEU A 316 9.79 -23.17 -15.31
C LEU A 316 8.46 -23.20 -14.54
N LEU A 317 7.99 -22.05 -14.07
CA LEU A 317 6.71 -21.91 -13.36
C LEU A 317 5.52 -21.76 -14.31
N GLY A 318 5.76 -21.42 -15.58
CA GLY A 318 4.69 -21.09 -16.53
C GLY A 318 4.03 -19.73 -16.28
N ILE A 319 4.76 -18.78 -15.69
CA ILE A 319 4.30 -17.40 -15.48
C ILE A 319 5.05 -16.42 -16.38
N GLN A 320 4.54 -15.20 -16.51
CA GLN A 320 5.22 -14.14 -17.25
C GLN A 320 6.53 -13.75 -16.56
N ALA A 321 7.54 -13.39 -17.37
CA ALA A 321 8.74 -12.75 -16.84
C ALA A 321 8.37 -11.39 -16.22
N ALA A 322 9.03 -11.04 -15.11
CA ALA A 322 8.69 -9.84 -14.36
C ALA A 322 8.98 -8.58 -15.17
N ALA A 323 7.99 -7.70 -15.31
CA ALA A 323 8.11 -6.43 -16.03
C ALA A 323 9.18 -5.50 -15.40
N ARG A 324 9.37 -5.64 -14.08
CA ARG A 324 10.41 -4.96 -13.29
C ARG A 324 10.99 -5.97 -12.32
N THR A 325 12.29 -5.86 -12.02
CA THR A 325 13.03 -6.90 -11.29
C THR A 325 13.85 -6.39 -10.10
N THR A 326 14.17 -5.10 -10.04
CA THR A 326 15.04 -4.52 -9.02
C THR A 326 14.46 -3.21 -8.49
N CYS A 327 14.70 -2.91 -7.22
CA CYS A 327 14.31 -1.65 -6.59
C CYS A 327 15.29 -1.30 -5.46
N VAL A 328 15.11 -0.14 -4.82
CA VAL A 328 15.76 0.16 -3.53
C VAL A 328 14.68 0.58 -2.56
N LYS A 329 14.43 -0.27 -1.56
CA LYS A 329 13.47 0.00 -0.49
C LYS A 329 14.18 0.55 0.74
N PRO A 330 13.59 1.47 1.51
CA PRO A 330 14.04 1.73 2.87
C PRO A 330 13.54 0.62 3.82
N GLU A 331 14.35 -0.40 4.09
CA GLU A 331 13.99 -1.45 5.04
C GLU A 331 13.99 -0.94 6.49
N GLY A 332 12.81 -0.60 7.02
CA GLY A 332 12.65 -0.20 8.42
C GLY A 332 12.92 -1.33 9.42
N THR A 333 12.08 -2.36 9.44
CA THR A 333 12.20 -3.46 10.44
C THR A 333 13.24 -4.50 10.05
N ALA A 334 13.34 -4.85 8.76
CA ALA A 334 14.28 -5.88 8.30
C ALA A 334 15.74 -5.46 8.53
N SER A 335 16.10 -4.18 8.35
CA SER A 335 17.45 -3.69 8.65
C SER A 335 17.85 -3.92 10.12
N LEU A 336 16.90 -3.85 11.06
CA LEU A 336 17.15 -4.14 12.48
C LEU A 336 17.53 -5.59 12.71
N LEU A 337 16.84 -6.52 12.05
CA LEU A 337 17.10 -7.95 12.14
C LEU A 337 18.42 -8.32 11.46
N LEU A 338 18.70 -7.68 10.32
CA LEU A 338 19.88 -7.93 9.51
C LEU A 338 21.16 -7.26 10.05
N GLY A 339 21.01 -6.30 10.98
CA GLY A 339 22.12 -5.51 11.51
C GLY A 339 22.74 -4.56 10.48
N ALA A 340 21.92 -4.04 9.56
CA ALA A 340 22.36 -3.23 8.41
C ALA A 340 21.75 -1.82 8.42
N GLY A 341 22.25 -0.93 7.56
CA GLY A 341 21.58 0.32 7.19
C GLY A 341 20.26 0.06 6.46
N SER A 342 19.37 1.06 6.42
CA SER A 342 18.05 0.96 5.76
C SER A 342 18.16 1.34 4.29
N GLY A 343 18.02 0.39 3.38
CA GLY A 343 18.23 0.60 1.94
C GLY A 343 19.60 1.21 1.64
N ILE A 344 19.58 2.38 1.00
CA ILE A 344 20.78 3.18 0.69
C ILE A 344 21.26 4.09 1.81
N HIS A 345 20.50 4.26 2.90
CA HIS A 345 20.81 5.26 3.90
C HIS A 345 22.03 4.86 4.76
N PRO A 346 22.86 5.83 5.18
CA PRO A 346 23.88 5.57 6.18
C PRO A 346 23.21 5.26 7.52
N HIS A 347 23.97 4.62 8.41
CA HIS A 347 23.56 4.54 9.82
C HIS A 347 23.34 5.94 10.38
N HIS A 348 22.29 6.11 11.19
CA HIS A 348 21.91 7.41 11.75
C HIS A 348 23.08 8.14 12.44
N ALA A 349 23.93 7.39 13.15
CA ALA A 349 25.16 7.87 13.74
C ALA A 349 26.12 6.70 13.99
N LYS A 350 27.39 6.99 14.30
CA LYS A 350 28.38 5.97 14.70
C LYS A 350 27.95 5.19 15.95
N ARG A 351 27.23 5.85 16.87
CA ARG A 351 26.65 5.28 18.09
C ARG A 351 25.33 6.02 18.37
N TYR A 352 24.25 5.30 18.64
CA TYR A 352 22.96 5.89 18.95
C TYR A 352 22.14 4.97 19.85
N PHE A 353 21.20 5.54 20.61
CA PHE A 353 20.22 4.77 21.36
C PHE A 353 18.97 4.54 20.50
N ARG A 354 18.49 3.30 20.45
CA ARG A 354 17.20 2.97 19.85
C ARG A 354 16.21 2.67 20.98
N ARG A 355 15.12 3.42 21.03
CA ARG A 355 14.03 3.21 22.00
C ARG A 355 13.01 2.25 21.38
N VAL A 356 12.69 1.18 22.10
CA VAL A 356 11.63 0.23 21.72
C VAL A 356 10.49 0.41 22.71
N GLN A 357 9.29 0.68 22.20
CA GLN A 357 8.07 0.71 23.01
C GLN A 357 7.44 -0.68 23.01
N VAL A 358 7.07 -1.17 24.19
CA VAL A 358 6.43 -2.47 24.36
C VAL A 358 5.33 -2.35 25.42
N ASN A 359 4.25 -3.10 25.26
CA ASN A 359 3.18 -3.11 26.24
C ASN A 359 3.65 -3.82 27.52
N ARG A 360 3.36 -3.27 28.70
CA ARG A 360 3.77 -3.84 30.00
C ARG A 360 3.23 -5.24 30.26
N VAL A 361 2.16 -5.65 29.57
CA VAL A 361 1.60 -7.01 29.70
C VAL A 361 2.30 -8.03 28.81
N ASP A 362 3.14 -7.59 27.88
CA ASP A 362 3.85 -8.46 26.92
C ASP A 362 4.84 -9.40 27.66
N PRO A 363 4.87 -10.70 27.34
CA PRO A 363 5.84 -11.63 27.92
C PRO A 363 7.29 -11.18 27.74
N VAL A 364 7.63 -10.57 26.60
CA VAL A 364 8.98 -10.05 26.32
C VAL A 364 9.32 -8.90 27.26
N TYR A 365 8.37 -7.99 27.53
CA TYR A 365 8.56 -6.93 28.51
C TYR A 365 8.83 -7.50 29.90
N LYS A 366 7.99 -8.45 30.36
CA LYS A 366 8.12 -9.06 31.69
C LYS A 366 9.48 -9.75 31.86
N HIS A 367 9.92 -10.49 30.84
CA HIS A 367 11.23 -11.13 30.84
C HIS A 367 12.38 -10.11 30.91
N PHE A 368 12.36 -9.10 30.03
CA PHE A 368 13.40 -8.07 30.03
C PHE A 368 13.44 -7.27 31.34
N ARG A 369 12.28 -6.93 31.91
CA ARG A 369 12.19 -6.21 33.19
C ARG A 369 12.74 -7.03 34.36
N ALA A 370 12.60 -8.36 34.34
CA ALA A 370 13.16 -9.23 35.37
C ALA A 370 14.69 -9.25 35.37
N CYS A 371 15.32 -9.05 34.20
CA CYS A 371 16.77 -9.15 34.03
C CYS A 371 17.48 -7.80 33.85
N ASN A 372 16.76 -6.71 33.56
CA ASN A 372 17.31 -5.38 33.33
C ASN A 372 16.76 -4.35 34.33
N PRO A 373 17.52 -3.99 35.38
CA PRO A 373 17.07 -3.05 36.42
C PRO A 373 16.89 -1.61 35.92
N HIS A 374 17.45 -1.25 34.75
CA HIS A 374 17.35 0.09 34.16
C HIS A 374 16.11 0.26 33.26
N MET A 375 15.39 -0.81 32.97
CA MET A 375 14.18 -0.75 32.16
C MET A 375 13.08 -0.07 32.97
N THR A 376 12.58 1.10 32.56
CA THR A 376 11.59 1.90 33.31
C THR A 376 10.14 1.46 33.13
#